data_AF-A0A7Z9ZGJ2-F1
#
_entry.id   AF-A0A7Z9ZGJ2-F1
#
_cell.length_a   1.000
_cell.length_b   1.000
_cell.length_c   1.000
_cell.angle_alpha   90.00
_cell.angle_beta   90.00
_cell.angle_gamma   90.00
#
_symmetry.space_group_name_H-M   'P 1'
#
loop_
_entity.id
_entity.type
_entity.pdbx_description
1 polymer ?
#
loop_
_entity_poly.entity_id
_entity_poly.type
_entity_poly.pdbx_seq_one_letter_code
_entity_poly.pdbx_strand_id
1 'polypeptide(L)' 'DWRREAPKSDPRYYFRPYKTLLVRTVQACPEARRRDGGESFYVRGDHRVTLPNLYQLVRK' A
#
# COMPACT_ATOMS: atom_id res chain seq x y z
N ASP A 1 -10.73 6.93 -6.70
CA ASP A 1 -10.27 5.67 -6.08
C ASP A 1 -8.76 5.67 -6.08
N TRP A 2 -8.13 5.77 -4.91
CA TRP A 2 -6.66 5.89 -4.79
C TRP A 2 -5.93 4.53 -4.86
N ARG A 3 -6.71 3.44 -4.92
CA ARG A 3 -6.23 2.05 -4.92
C ARG A 3 -5.87 1.55 -6.32
N ARG A 4 -6.11 2.36 -7.36
CA ARG A 4 -5.82 2.02 -8.75
C ARG A 4 -4.84 3.02 -9.34
N GLU A 5 -3.95 2.52 -10.18
CA GLU A 5 -3.06 3.37 -10.96
C GLU A 5 -3.91 4.31 -11.84
N ALA A 6 -3.63 5.61 -11.77
CA ALA A 6 -4.26 6.57 -12.67
C ALA A 6 -3.82 6.30 -14.12
N PRO A 7 -4.66 6.54 -15.14
CA PRO A 7 -4.24 6.42 -16.53
C PRO A 7 -3.16 7.46 -16.87
N LYS A 8 -2.29 7.15 -17.85
CA LYS A 8 -1.16 8.02 -18.26
C LYS A 8 -1.59 9.41 -18.78
N SER A 9 -2.84 9.52 -19.22
CA SER A 9 -3.46 10.79 -19.64
C SER A 9 -3.84 11.71 -18.47
N ASP A 10 -3.78 11.21 -17.23
CA ASP A 10 -4.13 11.97 -16.04
C ASP A 10 -2.88 12.56 -15.38
N PRO A 11 -2.82 13.86 -15.06
CA PRO A 11 -1.70 14.49 -14.36
C PRO A 11 -1.31 13.80 -13.04
N ARG A 12 -2.28 13.17 -12.37
CA ARG A 12 -2.06 12.39 -11.13
C ARG A 12 -1.14 11.19 -11.34
N TYR A 13 -0.97 10.71 -12.58
CA TYR A 13 -0.02 9.65 -12.95
C TYR A 13 1.44 10.01 -12.62
N TYR A 14 1.80 11.29 -12.76
CA TYR A 14 3.15 11.79 -12.53
C TYR A 14 3.40 12.24 -11.10
N PHE A 15 2.35 12.31 -10.26
CA PHE A 15 2.48 12.59 -8.84
C PHE A 15 3.05 11.37 -8.10
N ARG A 16 4.38 11.35 -7.98
CA ARG A 16 5.17 10.25 -7.41
C ARG A 16 4.69 9.73 -6.05
N PRO A 17 4.26 10.58 -5.07
CA PRO A 17 3.83 10.09 -3.76
C PRO A 17 2.67 9.10 -3.85
N TYR A 18 1.76 9.31 -4.80
CA TYR A 18 0.62 8.43 -5.04
C TYR A 18 1.07 7.06 -5.59
N LYS A 19 2.04 7.06 -6.51
CA LYS A 19 2.56 5.84 -7.13
C LYS A 19 3.40 4.99 -6.17
N THR A 20 4.15 5.61 -5.27
CA THR A 20 5.07 4.92 -4.36
C THR A 20 4.43 4.44 -3.07
N LEU A 21 3.46 5.17 -2.51
CA LEU A 21 2.86 4.84 -1.22
C LEU A 21 1.57 4.00 -1.31
N LEU A 22 0.80 4.15 -2.38
CA LEU A 22 -0.57 3.63 -2.44
C LEU A 22 -0.81 2.60 -3.54
N VAL A 23 -0.16 2.74 -4.69
CA VAL A 23 -0.43 1.90 -5.87
C VAL A 23 0.55 0.73 -6.00
N ARG A 24 1.85 0.93 -5.69
CA ARG A 24 2.88 -0.13 -5.82
C ARG A 24 2.97 -1.11 -4.63
N THR A 25 2.31 -0.82 -3.52
CA THR A 25 2.33 -1.66 -2.30
C THR A 25 1.32 -2.81 -2.33
N VAL A 26 0.40 -2.82 -3.29
CA VAL A 26 -0.63 -3.86 -3.46
C VAL A 26 -0.59 -4.33 -4.91
N GLN A 27 0.32 -5.24 -5.24
CA GLN A 27 0.46 -5.74 -6.61
C GLN A 27 -0.61 -6.80 -6.93
N ALA A 28 -1.87 -6.38 -6.97
CA ALA A 28 -2.94 -7.09 -7.66
C ALA A 28 -2.92 -6.71 -9.15
N CYS A 29 -1.86 -7.09 -9.86
CA CYS A 29 -1.83 -7.03 -11.33
C CYS A 29 -2.37 -8.37 -11.88
N PRO A 30 -3.46 -8.37 -12.68
CA PRO A 30 -4.09 -9.61 -13.18
C PRO A 30 -3.17 -10.52 -14.02
N GLU A 31 -2.11 -9.96 -14.60
CA GLU A 31 -1.19 -10.65 -15.51
C GLU A 31 0.08 -11.16 -14.83
N ALA A 32 0.32 -10.83 -13.57
CA ALA A 32 1.48 -11.29 -12.83
C ALA A 32 1.18 -12.64 -12.16
N ARG A 33 1.92 -13.67 -12.57
CA ARG A 33 1.78 -15.08 -12.16
C ARG A 33 2.12 -15.36 -10.66
N ARG A 34 1.97 -14.39 -9.76
CA ARG A 34 2.16 -14.56 -8.31
C ARG A 34 0.92 -14.06 -7.56
N ARG A 35 0.44 -14.92 -6.68
CA ARG A 35 -0.94 -15.02 -6.18
C ARG A 35 -1.19 -14.29 -4.86
N ASP A 36 -0.30 -13.41 -4.43
CA ASP A 36 -0.39 -12.81 -3.10
C ASP A 36 -0.82 -11.36 -3.20
N GLY A 37 -2.12 -11.15 -3.40
CA GLY A 37 -2.76 -9.84 -3.27
C GLY A 37 -2.69 -9.38 -1.82
N GLY A 38 -1.62 -8.68 -1.44
CA GLY A 38 -1.44 -8.14 -0.10
C GLY A 38 -2.35 -6.94 0.17
N GLU A 39 -2.97 -6.87 1.34
CA GLU A 39 -3.71 -5.69 1.79
C GLU A 39 -2.78 -4.72 2.53
N SER A 40 -2.91 -3.42 2.27
CA SER A 40 -2.19 -2.37 2.99
C SER A 40 -3.10 -1.66 3.98
N PHE A 41 -2.62 -1.45 5.21
CA PHE A 41 -3.34 -0.75 6.29
C PHE A 41 -2.62 0.54 6.68
N TYR A 42 -3.38 1.60 6.94
CA TYR A 42 -2.85 2.84 7.50
C TYR A 42 -3.08 2.88 9.01
N VAL A 43 -2.00 2.96 9.78
CA VAL A 43 -2.03 3.05 11.24
C VAL A 43 -1.44 4.38 11.67
N ARG A 44 -2.20 5.16 12.46
CA ARG A 44 -1.78 6.48 12.96
C ARG A 44 -1.89 6.53 14.48
N GLY A 45 -0.81 6.93 15.14
CA GLY A 45 -0.71 7.09 16.59
C GLY A 45 0.74 7.30 17.02
N ASP A 46 0.98 7.45 18.32
CA ASP A 46 2.35 7.52 18.87
C ASP A 46 3.11 6.22 18.55
N HIS A 47 4.28 6.32 17.92
CA HIS A 47 5.12 5.20 17.57
C HIS A 47 5.51 4.33 18.78
N ARG A 48 5.63 4.93 19.96
CA ARG A 48 5.91 4.22 21.22
C ARG A 48 4.78 3.27 21.60
N VAL A 49 3.56 3.54 21.13
CA VAL A 49 2.38 2.70 21.35
C VAL A 49 2.13 1.77 20.16
N THR A 50 2.19 2.27 18.93
CA THR A 50 1.79 1.50 17.75
C THR A 50 2.77 0.39 17.40
N LEU A 51 4.08 0.65 17.39
CA LEU A 51 5.08 -0.32 16.91
C LEU A 51 5.20 -1.57 17.80
N PRO A 52 5.29 -1.47 19.15
CA PRO A 52 5.38 -2.66 20.00
C PRO A 52 4.13 -3.55 19.92
N ASN A 53 2.94 -2.95 19.83
CA ASN A 53 1.68 -3.68 19.71
C ASN A 53 1.55 -4.40 18.36
N LEU A 54 1.91 -3.72 17.26
CA LEU A 54 1.96 -4.35 15.93
C LEU A 54 2.94 -5.54 15.90
N TYR A 55 4.11 -5.38 16.50
CA TYR A 55 5.09 -6.47 16.59
C TYR A 55 4.55 -7.68 17.35
N GLN A 56 3.90 -7.46 18.50
CA GLN A 56 3.28 -8.54 19.27
C GLN A 56 2.15 -9.24 18.50
N LEU A 57 1.38 -8.49 17.73
CA LEU A 57 0.26 -9.02 16.94
C LEU A 57 0.74 -9.93 15.80
N VAL A 58 1.82 -9.54 15.11
CA VAL A 58 2.30 -10.22 13.88
C VAL A 58 3.29 -11.34 14.14
N ARG A 59 3.98 -11.36 15.29
CA ARG A 59 5.00 -12.38 15.62
C ARG A 59 4.44 -13.73 16.12
N LYS A 60 3.11 -13.90 16.19
CA LYS A 60 2.48 -15.20 16.51
C LYS A 60 2.42 -16.09 15.27
#